data_AF-A0A838G3J1-F1
#
_entry.id   AF-A0A838G3J1-F1
#
_cell.length_a   1.000
_cell.length_b   1.000
_cell.length_c   1.000
_cell.angle_alpha   90.00
_cell.angle_beta   90.00
_cell.angle_gamma   90.00
#
_symmetry.space_group_name_H-M   'P 1'
#
loop_
_entity.id
_entity.type
_entity.pdbx_description
1 polymer ?
#
loop_
_entity_poly.entity_id
_entity_poly.type
_entity_poly.pdbx_seq_one_letter_code
_entity_poly.pdbx_strand_id
1 'polypeptide(L)'
;YVQFDEAIVSNLGLDFKVVFSGSEAASIQAFQRAEKNKEFLIAYFYEPQWLFAEIALQKVALPGYTDGCQNDPANVDCDYPETQLKKIAATEWAESDSTAVGLVENFQWTNEDQNLVAKYISEDGMSSEDAAAKWVEEHQDMVDGWLDS
;
A
#
# COMPACT_ATOMS: atom_id res chain seq x y z
N TYR A 1 -8.50 -12.99 1.04
CA TYR A 1 -7.59 -12.33 1.98
C TYR A 1 -6.66 -13.39 2.54
N VAL A 2 -5.37 -13.14 2.56
CA VAL A 2 -4.37 -14.08 3.07
C VAL A 2 -3.76 -13.44 4.32
N GLN A 3 -4.08 -13.98 5.48
CA GLN A 3 -3.55 -13.56 6.77
C GLN A 3 -2.92 -14.74 7.46
N PHE A 4 -1.74 -14.51 8.03
CA PHE A 4 -0.99 -15.49 8.80
C PHE A 4 -0.78 -15.02 10.25
N ASP A 5 -1.46 -13.96 10.69
CA ASP A 5 -1.18 -13.30 11.97
C ASP A 5 -1.29 -14.27 13.16
N GLU A 6 -2.25 -15.20 13.16
CA GLU A 6 -2.38 -16.22 14.20
C GLU A 6 -1.19 -17.19 14.21
N ALA A 7 -0.75 -17.63 13.03
CA ALA A 7 0.40 -18.52 12.86
C ALA A 7 1.70 -17.80 13.27
N ILE A 8 1.91 -16.58 12.79
CA ILE A 8 3.07 -15.74 13.13
C ILE A 8 3.15 -15.53 14.65
N VAL A 9 2.05 -15.13 15.29
CA VAL A 9 1.98 -14.93 16.75
C VAL A 9 2.34 -16.22 17.49
N SER A 10 1.76 -17.36 17.09
CA SER A 10 2.01 -18.65 17.73
C SER A 10 3.44 -19.14 17.53
N ASN A 11 3.94 -19.13 16.29
CA ASN A 11 5.22 -19.73 15.90
C ASN A 11 6.42 -18.89 16.35
N LEU A 12 6.25 -17.58 16.46
CA LEU A 12 7.25 -16.68 17.05
C LEU A 12 7.14 -16.56 18.57
N GLY A 13 6.16 -17.21 19.20
CA GLY A 13 5.96 -17.19 20.65
C GLY A 13 5.65 -15.79 21.19
N LEU A 14 4.90 -14.99 20.44
CA LEU A 14 4.52 -13.64 20.82
C LEU A 14 3.33 -13.66 21.80
N ASP A 15 3.38 -12.83 22.85
CA ASP A 15 2.29 -12.70 23.83
C ASP A 15 1.18 -11.77 23.32
N PHE A 16 0.60 -12.14 22.18
CA PHE A 16 -0.54 -11.43 21.58
C PHE A 16 -1.68 -12.41 21.29
N LYS A 17 -2.89 -11.85 21.21
CA LYS A 17 -4.06 -12.56 20.70
C LYS A 17 -4.59 -11.80 19.49
N VAL A 18 -4.74 -12.50 18.37
CA VAL A 18 -5.32 -11.92 17.17
C VAL A 18 -6.81 -11.66 17.40
N VAL A 19 -7.26 -10.46 17.04
CA VAL A 19 -8.66 -10.05 17.04
C VAL A 19 -8.97 -9.45 15.67
N PHE A 20 -9.90 -10.07 14.96
CA PHE A 20 -10.31 -9.60 13.64
C PHE A 20 -11.19 -8.35 13.77
N SER A 21 -10.78 -7.26 13.11
CA SER A 21 -11.53 -6.00 13.08
C SER A 21 -12.86 -6.09 12.33
N GLY A 22 -12.99 -7.08 11.43
CA GLY A 22 -14.18 -7.36 10.63
C GLY A 22 -14.26 -6.57 9.33
N SER A 23 -13.58 -5.42 9.21
CA SER A 23 -13.46 -4.65 7.97
C SER A 23 -12.25 -3.72 8.00
N GLU A 24 -11.81 -3.28 6.81
CA GLU A 24 -10.76 -2.25 6.69
C GLU A 24 -11.16 -0.95 7.39
N ALA A 25 -12.41 -0.50 7.21
CA ALA A 25 -12.94 0.69 7.86
C ALA A 25 -12.86 0.60 9.41
N ALA A 26 -13.10 -0.59 9.99
CA ALA A 26 -12.95 -0.80 11.41
C ALA A 26 -11.48 -0.73 11.87
N SER A 27 -10.53 -1.25 11.07
CA SER A 27 -9.09 -1.10 11.33
C SER A 27 -8.65 0.36 11.29
N ILE A 28 -9.09 1.12 10.28
CA ILE A 28 -8.80 2.55 10.13
C ILE A 28 -9.31 3.35 11.33
N GLN A 29 -10.56 3.12 11.76
CA GLN A 29 -11.11 3.77 12.95
C GLN A 29 -10.34 3.41 14.23
N ALA A 30 -9.82 2.18 14.33
CA ALA A 30 -8.98 1.78 15.45
C ALA A 30 -7.65 2.54 15.45
N PHE A 31 -6.99 2.69 14.30
CA PHE A 31 -5.76 3.48 14.16
C PHE A 31 -5.99 4.96 14.50
N GLN A 32 -7.02 5.59 13.94
CA GLN A 32 -7.35 6.99 14.22
C GLN A 32 -7.65 7.22 15.70
N ARG A 33 -8.40 6.31 16.34
CA ARG A 33 -8.66 6.37 17.79
C ARG A 33 -7.37 6.23 18.60
N ALA A 34 -6.54 5.24 18.25
CA ALA A 34 -5.28 4.99 18.95
C ALA A 34 -4.33 6.19 18.84
N GLU A 35 -4.20 6.78 17.65
CA GLU A 35 -3.37 7.95 17.42
C GLU A 35 -3.89 9.19 18.17
N LYS A 36 -5.21 9.41 18.15
CA LYS A 36 -5.86 10.51 18.89
C LYS A 36 -5.68 10.37 20.40
N ASN A 37 -5.83 9.16 20.93
CA ASN A 37 -5.76 8.88 22.37
C ASN A 37 -4.34 8.56 22.87
N LYS A 38 -3.37 8.44 21.96
CA LYS A 38 -2.01 7.97 22.25
C LYS A 38 -1.98 6.61 22.93
N GLU A 39 -2.79 5.69 22.42
CA GLU A 39 -2.85 4.28 22.83
C GLU A 39 -1.97 3.41 21.94
N PHE A 40 -1.38 2.37 22.50
CA PHE A 40 -0.65 1.37 21.73
C PHE A 40 -1.62 0.51 20.91
N LEU A 41 -1.37 0.39 19.61
CA LEU A 41 -2.11 -0.49 18.71
C LEU A 41 -1.14 -1.15 17.73
N ILE A 42 -1.31 -2.46 17.55
CA ILE A 42 -0.70 -3.23 16.46
C ILE A 42 -1.85 -3.87 15.71
N ALA A 43 -1.87 -3.73 14.39
CA ALA A 43 -2.86 -4.36 13.54
C ALA A 43 -2.26 -4.70 12.18
N TYR A 44 -2.83 -5.72 11.53
CA TYR A 44 -2.55 -5.97 10.12
C TYR A 44 -3.04 -4.77 9.29
N PHE A 45 -2.17 -4.27 8.42
CA PHE A 45 -2.48 -3.24 7.44
C PHE A 45 -1.52 -3.34 6.25
N TYR A 46 -1.79 -2.63 5.16
CA TYR A 46 -0.98 -2.66 3.94
C TYR A 46 -0.69 -1.25 3.45
N GLU A 47 0.44 -1.09 2.75
CA GLU A 47 0.83 0.14 2.08
C GLU A 47 1.07 -0.17 0.58
N PRO A 48 0.68 0.70 -0.37
CA PRO A 48 0.09 2.04 -0.20
C PRO A 48 -1.38 2.02 0.26
N GLN A 49 -1.72 2.95 1.15
CA GLN A 49 -3.06 3.21 1.67
C GLN A 49 -3.11 4.66 2.22
N TRP A 50 -4.20 5.41 1.96
CA TRP A 50 -4.31 6.85 2.28
C TRP A 50 -4.03 7.23 3.75
N LEU A 51 -4.29 6.34 4.71
CA LEU A 51 -4.10 6.55 6.13
C LEU A 51 -2.63 6.81 6.48
N PHE A 52 -1.68 6.29 5.69
CA PHE A 52 -0.26 6.57 5.86
C PHE A 52 0.08 8.05 5.59
N ALA A 53 -0.76 8.79 4.86
CA ALA A 53 -0.60 10.23 4.69
C ALA A 53 -1.10 11.04 5.90
N GLU A 54 -1.91 10.43 6.78
CA GLU A 54 -2.44 11.08 8.00
C GLU A 54 -1.69 10.67 9.27
N ILE A 55 -1.38 9.38 9.37
CA ILE A 55 -0.77 8.75 10.54
C ILE A 55 0.53 8.10 10.10
N ALA A 56 1.63 8.45 10.78
CA ALA A 56 2.95 7.87 10.55
C ALA A 56 3.05 6.43 11.10
N LEU A 57 2.23 5.53 10.57
CA LEU A 57 2.26 4.11 10.89
C LEU A 57 3.65 3.54 10.56
N GLN A 58 4.10 2.61 11.40
CA GLN A 58 5.39 1.95 11.22
C GLN A 58 5.16 0.45 11.08
N LYS A 59 5.83 -0.16 10.09
CA LYS A 59 5.79 -1.61 9.91
C LYS A 59 6.50 -2.30 11.08
N VAL A 60 5.86 -3.30 11.68
CA VAL A 60 6.51 -4.19 12.64
C VAL A 60 7.51 -5.07 11.89
N ALA A 61 8.78 -5.05 12.27
CA ALA A 61 9.80 -5.89 11.68
C ALA A 61 9.66 -7.34 12.18
N LEU A 62 9.22 -8.24 11.29
CA LEU A 62 9.18 -9.69 11.50
C LEU A 62 10.41 -10.36 10.83
N PRO A 63 10.67 -11.66 11.08
CA PRO A 63 11.67 -12.39 10.31
C PRO A 63 11.39 -12.27 8.81
N GLY A 64 12.38 -11.92 8.01
CA GLY A 64 12.17 -11.60 6.59
C GLY A 64 11.56 -12.75 5.80
N TYR A 65 10.71 -12.41 4.83
CA TYR A 65 10.13 -13.38 3.91
C TYR A 65 11.21 -14.14 3.13
N THR A 66 11.02 -15.44 2.95
CA THR A 66 11.79 -16.28 2.02
C THR A 66 10.85 -17.14 1.19
N ASP A 67 11.26 -17.48 -0.03
CA ASP A 67 10.45 -18.31 -0.93
C ASP A 67 10.02 -19.60 -0.25
N GLY A 68 8.71 -19.80 -0.16
CA GLY A 68 8.09 -20.97 0.43
C GLY A 68 7.79 -20.90 1.92
N CYS A 69 8.17 -19.82 2.62
CA CYS A 69 7.82 -19.63 4.04
C CYS A 69 6.30 -19.74 4.28
N GLN A 70 5.50 -19.26 3.34
CA GLN A 70 4.03 -19.22 3.44
C GLN A 70 3.33 -20.43 2.79
N ASN A 71 4.07 -21.46 2.37
CA ASN A 71 3.51 -22.65 1.71
C ASN A 71 2.71 -23.55 2.68
N ASP A 72 3.08 -23.56 3.96
CA ASP A 72 2.35 -24.24 5.02
C ASP A 72 1.77 -23.20 5.98
N PRO A 73 0.47 -22.85 5.85
CA PRO A 73 -0.17 -21.82 6.66
C PRO A 73 -0.05 -22.03 8.18
N ALA A 74 0.12 -23.28 8.64
CA ALA A 74 0.24 -23.57 10.08
C ALA A 74 1.63 -23.24 10.64
N ASN A 75 2.66 -23.22 9.79
CA ASN A 75 4.06 -23.07 10.19
C ASN A 75 4.67 -21.73 9.76
N VAL A 76 3.86 -20.74 9.37
CA VAL A 76 4.35 -19.42 8.99
C VAL A 76 4.93 -18.68 10.19
N ASP A 77 6.17 -18.21 10.05
CA ASP A 77 6.91 -17.45 11.06
C ASP A 77 7.68 -16.26 10.46
N CYS A 78 7.40 -15.91 9.20
CA CYS A 78 8.01 -14.78 8.50
C CYS A 78 7.02 -13.65 8.20
N ASP A 79 7.59 -12.52 7.80
CA ASP A 79 6.90 -11.34 7.29
C ASP A 79 6.15 -11.63 5.98
N TYR A 80 5.29 -10.69 5.58
CA TYR A 80 4.65 -10.68 4.28
C TYR A 80 5.65 -10.23 3.20
N PRO A 81 5.61 -10.86 2.00
CA PRO A 81 6.47 -10.45 0.90
C PRO A 81 6.12 -9.05 0.41
N GLU A 82 7.12 -8.29 -0.01
CA GLU A 82 6.88 -7.09 -0.79
C GLU A 82 6.30 -7.46 -2.15
N THR A 83 5.21 -6.79 -2.53
CA THR A 83 4.56 -7.01 -3.82
C THR A 83 4.86 -5.85 -4.75
N GLN A 84 5.46 -6.14 -5.90
CA GLN A 84 5.61 -5.14 -6.96
C GLN A 84 4.26 -4.96 -7.68
N LEU A 85 3.75 -3.73 -7.68
CA LEU A 85 2.60 -3.37 -8.50
C LEU A 85 3.01 -3.37 -9.97
N LYS A 86 2.32 -4.18 -10.77
CA LYS A 86 2.63 -4.38 -12.19
C LYS A 86 1.63 -3.64 -13.06
N LYS A 87 2.16 -2.92 -14.07
CA LYS A 87 1.38 -2.38 -15.18
C LYS A 87 1.19 -3.50 -16.21
N ILE A 88 -0.03 -3.74 -16.65
CA ILE A 88 -0.36 -4.75 -17.66
C ILE A 88 -1.10 -4.05 -18.79
N ALA A 89 -0.60 -4.21 -20.02
CA ALA A 89 -1.18 -3.64 -21.22
C ALA A 89 -1.39 -4.71 -22.30
N ALA A 90 -2.29 -4.45 -23.24
CA ALA A 90 -2.49 -5.34 -24.38
C ALA A 90 -1.26 -5.33 -25.30
N THR A 91 -0.84 -6.51 -25.78
CA THR A 91 0.35 -6.66 -26.65
C THR A 91 0.26 -5.79 -27.89
N GLU A 92 -0.87 -5.80 -28.60
CA GLU A 92 -1.06 -5.00 -29.82
C GLU A 92 -0.92 -3.49 -29.57
N TRP A 93 -1.29 -2.99 -28.38
CA TRP A 93 -1.13 -1.58 -28.02
C TRP A 93 0.31 -1.26 -27.63
N ALA A 94 0.95 -2.13 -26.84
CA ALA A 94 2.35 -1.96 -26.43
C ALA A 94 3.32 -2.01 -27.62
N GLU A 95 2.97 -2.73 -28.69
CA GLU A 95 3.75 -2.80 -29.95
C GLU A 95 3.34 -1.72 -30.98
N SER A 96 2.39 -0.84 -30.65
CA SER A 96 1.91 0.22 -31.54
C SER A 96 2.82 1.46 -31.57
N ASP A 97 2.51 2.41 -32.44
CA ASP A 97 3.18 3.72 -32.54
C ASP A 97 2.56 4.80 -31.63
N SER A 98 1.73 4.40 -30.66
CA SER A 98 1.10 5.32 -29.72
C SER A 98 2.15 5.95 -28.79
N THR A 99 2.19 7.29 -28.75
CA THR A 99 3.04 8.04 -27.82
C THR A 99 2.72 7.78 -26.34
N ALA A 100 1.54 7.24 -26.05
CA ALA A 100 1.14 6.87 -24.69
C ALA A 100 1.85 5.60 -24.18
N VAL A 101 2.46 4.78 -25.05
CA VAL A 101 3.25 3.60 -24.63
C VAL A 101 4.41 4.05 -23.75
N GLY A 102 5.22 4.99 -24.23
CA GLY A 102 6.36 5.52 -23.47
C GLY A 102 5.94 6.12 -22.13
N LEU A 103 4.87 6.93 -22.12
CA LEU A 103 4.32 7.47 -20.87
C LEU A 103 3.96 6.36 -19.88
N VAL A 104 3.24 5.32 -20.30
CA VAL A 104 2.84 4.22 -19.41
C VAL A 104 4.05 3.40 -18.97
N GLU A 105 5.06 3.21 -19.81
CA GLU A 105 6.29 2.50 -19.44
C GLU A 105 7.08 3.28 -18.37
N ASN A 106 7.23 4.59 -18.54
CA ASN A 106 8.02 5.46 -17.67
C ASN A 106 7.30 5.92 -16.40
N PHE A 107 5.96 5.99 -16.44
CA PHE A 107 5.14 6.37 -15.29
C PHE A 107 5.49 5.53 -14.07
N GLN A 108 5.94 6.18 -13.01
CA GLN A 108 6.32 5.53 -11.77
C GLN A 108 5.93 6.41 -10.59
N TRP A 109 5.02 5.91 -9.77
CA TRP A 109 4.72 6.50 -8.47
C TRP A 109 5.41 5.75 -7.35
N THR A 110 5.77 6.48 -6.31
CA THR A 110 6.14 5.93 -5.01
C THR A 110 4.89 5.54 -4.21
N ASN A 111 5.07 4.96 -3.02
CA ASN A 111 3.96 4.79 -2.08
C ASN A 111 3.44 6.15 -1.60
N GLU A 112 4.32 7.13 -1.40
CA GLU A 112 3.96 8.48 -0.96
C GLU A 112 3.03 9.16 -1.97
N ASP A 113 3.35 9.07 -3.27
CA ASP A 113 2.52 9.64 -4.34
C ASP A 113 1.12 9.02 -4.37
N GLN A 114 1.05 7.68 -4.27
CA GLN A 114 -0.21 6.95 -4.22
C GLN A 114 -1.04 7.31 -2.98
N ASN A 115 -0.40 7.38 -1.81
CA ASN A 115 -1.05 7.73 -0.55
C ASN A 115 -1.60 9.17 -0.59
N LEU A 116 -0.85 10.10 -1.17
CA LEU A 116 -1.25 11.51 -1.30
C LEU A 116 -2.47 11.67 -2.20
N VAL A 117 -2.47 11.07 -3.39
CA VAL A 117 -3.63 11.12 -4.30
C VAL A 117 -4.84 10.43 -3.67
N ALA A 118 -4.64 9.29 -2.99
CA ALA A 118 -5.72 8.59 -2.29
C ALA A 118 -6.31 9.42 -1.14
N LYS A 119 -5.49 10.21 -0.43
CA LYS A 119 -5.94 11.18 0.59
C LYS A 119 -6.78 12.30 -0.03
N TYR A 120 -6.35 12.87 -1.16
CA TYR A 120 -7.13 13.93 -1.85
C TYR A 120 -8.56 13.48 -2.14
N ILE A 121 -8.74 12.22 -2.54
CA ILE A 121 -10.05 11.66 -2.84
C ILE A 121 -10.83 11.33 -1.57
N SER A 122 -10.20 10.61 -0.64
CA SER A 122 -10.92 10.01 0.49
C SER A 122 -11.26 11.03 1.58
N GLU A 123 -10.33 11.93 1.89
CA GLU A 123 -10.45 12.86 3.02
C GLU A 123 -10.74 14.29 2.54
N ASP A 124 -10.05 14.75 1.49
CA ASP A 124 -10.27 16.10 0.97
C ASP A 124 -11.50 16.17 0.03
N GLY A 125 -12.10 15.02 -0.30
CA GLY A 125 -13.36 14.92 -1.04
C GLY A 125 -13.27 15.33 -2.52
N MET A 126 -12.07 15.32 -3.09
CA MET A 126 -11.85 15.66 -4.49
C MET A 126 -12.37 14.56 -5.42
N SER A 127 -12.74 14.96 -6.65
CA SER A 127 -12.89 13.98 -7.73
C SER A 127 -11.53 13.35 -8.05
N SER A 128 -11.54 12.16 -8.66
CA SER A 128 -10.29 11.51 -9.07
C SER A 128 -9.54 12.34 -10.11
N GLU A 129 -10.26 13.03 -11.00
CA GLU A 129 -9.72 13.92 -12.01
C GLU A 129 -9.05 15.16 -11.39
N ASP A 130 -9.72 15.81 -10.43
CA ASP A 130 -9.16 16.98 -9.74
C ASP A 130 -7.93 16.61 -8.90
N ALA A 131 -7.97 15.47 -8.22
CA ALA A 131 -6.84 14.95 -7.44
C ALA A 131 -5.63 14.65 -8.33
N ALA A 132 -5.84 14.00 -9.48
CA ALA A 132 -4.78 13.72 -10.44
C ALA A 132 -4.21 15.00 -11.05
N ALA A 133 -5.07 15.95 -11.46
CA ALA A 133 -4.65 17.24 -12.01
C ALA A 133 -3.80 18.03 -11.00
N LYS A 134 -4.24 18.09 -9.74
CA LYS A 134 -3.50 18.73 -8.66
C LYS A 134 -2.13 18.08 -8.46
N TRP A 135 -2.05 16.75 -8.39
CA TRP A 135 -0.77 16.07 -8.20
C TRP A 135 0.18 16.35 -9.38
N VAL A 136 -0.31 16.31 -10.62
CA VAL A 136 0.49 16.65 -11.82
C VAL A 136 1.00 18.08 -11.79
N GLU A 137 0.17 19.05 -11.39
CA GLU A 137 0.57 20.46 -11.26
C GLU A 137 1.67 20.65 -10.21
N GLU A 138 1.64 19.87 -9.13
CA GLU A 138 2.61 19.96 -8.03
C GLU A 138 3.89 19.14 -8.27
N HIS A 139 3.89 18.22 -9.24
CA HIS A 139 5.00 17.29 -9.51
C HIS A 139 5.45 17.32 -10.99
N GLN A 140 5.46 18.51 -11.60
CA GLN A 140 5.79 18.69 -13.02
C GLN A 140 7.13 18.07 -13.42
N ASP A 141 8.18 18.25 -12.62
CA ASP A 141 9.51 17.66 -12.91
C ASP A 141 9.45 16.13 -13.07
N MET A 142 8.62 15.45 -12.28
CA MET A 142 8.45 14.00 -12.37
C MET A 142 7.66 13.62 -13.62
N VAL A 143 6.62 14.38 -13.94
CA VAL A 143 5.78 14.17 -15.12
C VAL A 143 6.57 14.41 -16.41
N ASP A 144 7.34 15.50 -16.48
CA ASP A 144 8.20 15.82 -17.62
C ASP A 144 9.23 14.72 -17.84
N GLY A 145 9.79 14.17 -16.76
CA GLY A 145 10.68 13.00 -16.82
C GLY A 145 10.06 11.76 -17.46
N TRP A 146 8.74 11.58 -17.41
CA TRP A 146 8.04 10.49 -18.10
C TRP A 146 7.74 10.78 -19.57
N LEU A 147 7.68 12.07 -19.95
CA LEU A 147 7.30 12.54 -21.30
C LEU A 147 8.51 12.76 -22.21
N ASP A 148 9.68 13.07 -21.66
CA ASP A 148 10.92 13.36 -22.41
C ASP A 148 11.67 12.11 -22.94
N SER A 149 11.00 10.95 -22.93
CA SER A 149 11.60 9.63 -23.23
C SER A 149 11.26 9.08 -24.61
#